data_AF-A0AAP8KKP2-F1
#
_entry.id   AF-A0AAP8KKP2-F1
#
_cell.length_a   1.000
_cell.length_b   1.000
_cell.length_c   1.000
_cell.angle_alpha   90.00
_cell.angle_beta   90.00
_cell.angle_gamma   90.00
#
_symmetry.space_group_name_H-M   'P 1'
#
loop_
_entity.id
_entity.type
_entity.pdbx_description
1 polymer ?
#
loop_
_entity_poly.entity_id
_entity_poly.type
_entity_poly.pdbx_seq_one_letter_code
_entity_poly.pdbx_strand_id
1 'polypeptide(L)'
;FYFSYYQAIIIGWYYLYRFIFTYKNDIVSRTQKFICFISATVLSVLSSVFGLFTGISAFLENDRKQNPNVDIPFLTPLDYHYFFFSDGFYITISILTIVALLSFKLYRFYFYRLFAIVTWILFIGSLSQYFDSAFNGFSFPERRWVYILALSSSALCGLF
;
A
#
# COMPACT_ATOMS: atom_id res chain seq x y z
N PHE A 1 13.91 -4.51 -8.08
CA PHE A 1 12.61 -4.22 -8.73
C PHE A 1 11.46 -4.20 -7.70
N TYR A 2 10.99 -5.35 -7.21
CA TYR A 2 9.77 -5.43 -6.38
C TYR A 2 9.78 -4.58 -5.10
N PHE A 3 10.87 -4.59 -4.33
CA PHE A 3 10.96 -3.76 -3.13
C PHE A 3 10.77 -2.26 -3.45
N SER A 4 11.51 -1.74 -4.43
CA SER A 4 11.39 -0.35 -4.89
C SER A 4 9.99 -0.02 -5.41
N TYR A 5 9.35 -0.97 -6.10
CA TYR A 5 7.98 -0.84 -6.59
C TYR A 5 6.97 -0.67 -5.43
N TYR A 6 7.06 -1.50 -4.38
CA TYR A 6 6.18 -1.36 -3.22
C TYR A 6 6.42 -0.06 -2.46
N GLN A 7 7.69 0.32 -2.28
CA GLN A 7 8.02 1.58 -1.64
C GLN A 7 7.48 2.76 -2.45
N ALA A 8 7.55 2.72 -3.78
CA ALA A 8 6.99 3.77 -4.64
C ALA A 8 5.47 3.90 -4.46
N ILE A 9 4.73 2.79 -4.40
CA ILE A 9 3.28 2.80 -4.14
C ILE A 9 2.98 3.40 -2.76
N ILE A 10 3.65 2.94 -1.71
CA ILE A 10 3.42 3.38 -0.33
C ILE A 10 3.75 4.86 -0.16
N ILE A 11 4.93 5.28 -0.61
CA ILE A 11 5.38 6.67 -0.52
C ILE A 11 4.49 7.57 -1.38
N GLY A 12 4.12 7.12 -2.58
CA GLY A 12 3.19 7.83 -3.45
C GLY A 12 1.83 8.04 -2.79
N TRP A 13 1.26 6.99 -2.20
CA TRP A 13 0.01 7.09 -1.45
C TRP A 13 0.14 8.03 -0.24
N TYR A 14 1.23 7.92 0.54
CA TYR A 14 1.48 8.80 1.68
C TYR A 14 1.59 10.26 1.25
N TYR A 15 2.32 10.53 0.16
CA TYR A 15 2.41 11.85 -0.43
C TYR A 15 1.02 12.39 -0.83
N LEU A 16 0.21 11.60 -1.54
CA LEU A 16 -1.16 11.97 -1.92
C LEU A 16 -2.02 12.29 -0.69
N TYR A 17 -1.95 11.46 0.35
CA TYR A 17 -2.66 11.73 1.60
C TYR A 17 -2.22 13.06 2.23
N ARG A 18 -0.91 13.30 2.35
CA ARG A 18 -0.33 14.53 2.92
C ARG A 18 -0.59 15.77 2.07
N PHE A 19 -0.88 15.57 0.78
CA PHE A 19 -1.24 16.62 -0.17
C PHE A 19 -2.72 17.01 -0.03
N ILE A 20 -3.62 16.02 0.04
CA ILE A 20 -5.07 16.21 0.21
C ILE A 20 -5.37 16.75 1.62
N PHE A 21 -4.86 16.08 2.65
CA PHE A 21 -5.08 16.41 4.05
C PHE A 21 -3.85 17.14 4.62
N THR A 22 -4.00 18.44 4.86
CA THR A 22 -2.96 19.24 5.51
C THR A 22 -2.98 19.00 7.01
N TYR A 23 -1.81 18.81 7.62
CA TYR A 23 -1.69 18.77 9.07
C TYR A 23 -1.42 20.17 9.61
N LYS A 24 -2.01 20.49 10.78
CA LYS A 24 -1.98 21.85 11.35
C LYS A 24 -0.55 22.35 11.60
N ASN A 25 0.38 21.45 11.92
CA ASN A 25 1.76 21.80 12.24
C ASN A 25 2.72 21.51 11.07
N ASP A 26 2.22 21.47 9.83
CA ASP A 26 3.08 21.36 8.66
C ASP A 26 3.86 22.65 8.43
N ILE A 27 5.19 22.54 8.42
CA ILE A 27 6.11 23.66 8.15
C ILE A 27 6.11 24.03 6.65
N VAL A 28 5.89 23.03 5.80
CA VAL A 28 6.04 23.14 4.34
C VAL A 28 4.69 23.33 3.66
N SER A 29 4.58 24.34 2.79
CA SER A 29 3.38 24.62 2.01
C SER A 29 3.10 23.53 0.96
N ARG A 30 1.87 23.44 0.45
CA ARG A 30 1.52 22.45 -0.59
C ARG A 30 2.35 22.60 -1.86
N THR A 31 2.61 23.84 -2.28
CA THR A 31 3.45 24.14 -3.44
C THR A 31 4.89 23.67 -3.21
N GLN A 32 5.44 23.92 -2.02
CA GLN A 32 6.78 23.45 -1.67
C GLN A 32 6.84 21.91 -1.62
N LYS A 33 5.82 21.24 -1.06
CA LYS A 33 5.73 19.76 -1.09
C LYS A 33 5.76 19.23 -2.53
N PHE A 34 5.01 19.87 -3.43
CA PHE A 34 4.97 19.49 -4.84
C PHE A 34 6.32 19.69 -5.53
N ILE A 35 6.95 20.85 -5.35
CA ILE A 35 8.28 21.14 -5.90
C ILE A 35 9.30 20.13 -5.36
N CYS A 36 9.34 19.90 -4.04
CA CYS A 36 10.22 18.92 -3.43
C CYS A 36 10.00 17.51 -3.99
N PHE A 37 8.74 17.11 -4.19
CA PHE A 37 8.41 15.81 -4.78
C PHE A 37 8.99 15.69 -6.20
N ILE A 38 8.74 16.68 -7.06
CA ILE A 38 9.27 16.68 -8.43
C ILE A 38 10.81 16.68 -8.42
N SER A 39 11.44 17.54 -7.62
CA SER A 39 12.91 17.57 -7.50
C SER A 39 13.48 16.24 -7.02
N ALA A 40 12.87 15.63 -5.99
CA ALA A 40 13.31 14.33 -5.48
C ALA A 40 13.13 13.22 -6.52
N THR A 41 12.02 13.22 -7.27
CA THR A 41 11.80 12.27 -8.37
C THR A 41 12.86 12.42 -9.45
N VAL A 42 13.14 13.64 -9.92
CA VAL A 42 14.19 13.89 -10.94
C VAL A 42 15.56 13.41 -10.45
N LEU A 43 15.94 13.78 -9.21
CA LEU A 43 17.22 13.34 -8.63
C LEU A 43 17.29 11.82 -8.48
N SER A 44 16.19 11.16 -8.12
CA SER A 44 16.13 9.70 -8.01
C SER A 44 16.25 9.02 -9.37
N VAL A 45 15.65 9.58 -10.42
CA VAL A 45 15.80 9.08 -11.79
C VAL A 45 17.25 9.21 -12.23
N LEU A 46 17.85 10.39 -12.04
CA LEU A 46 19.25 10.64 -12.40
C LEU A 46 20.24 9.73 -11.66
N SER A 47 20.02 9.48 -10.36
CA SER A 47 20.88 8.58 -9.58
C SER A 47 20.73 7.11 -9.98
N SER A 48 19.57 6.75 -10.54
CA SER A 48 19.29 5.38 -10.99
C SER A 48 19.69 5.09 -12.45
N VAL A 49 20.34 6.02 -13.16
CA VAL A 49 20.51 5.96 -14.63
C VAL A 49 21.11 4.64 -15.15
N PHE A 50 22.07 4.05 -14.42
CA PHE A 50 22.71 2.78 -14.80
C PHE A 50 21.78 1.57 -14.71
N GLY A 51 20.78 1.61 -13.83
CA GLY A 51 19.78 0.56 -13.65
C GLY A 51 18.40 0.92 -14.19
N LEU A 52 18.23 2.13 -14.74
CA LEU A 52 16.93 2.65 -15.14
C LEU A 52 16.38 1.89 -16.34
N PHE A 53 17.19 1.73 -17.39
CA PHE A 53 16.79 0.98 -18.58
C PHE A 53 16.45 -0.47 -18.24
N THR A 54 17.35 -1.17 -17.55
CA THR A 54 17.12 -2.56 -17.13
C THR A 54 15.92 -2.69 -16.21
N GLY A 55 15.70 -1.74 -15.30
CA GLY A 55 14.54 -1.72 -14.41
C GLY A 55 13.21 -1.50 -15.12
N ILE A 56 13.16 -0.59 -16.10
CA ILE A 56 11.97 -0.32 -16.91
C ILE A 56 11.69 -1.50 -17.85
N SER A 57 12.69 -2.00 -18.57
CA SER A 57 12.55 -3.16 -19.45
C SER A 57 12.10 -4.39 -18.66
N ALA A 58 12.70 -4.66 -17.50
CA ALA A 58 12.26 -5.77 -16.66
C ALA A 58 10.80 -5.66 -16.15
N PHE A 59 10.23 -4.45 -16.09
CA PHE A 59 8.82 -4.24 -15.76
C PHE A 59 7.90 -4.40 -16.98
N LEU A 60 8.24 -3.73 -18.10
CA LEU A 60 7.41 -3.72 -19.31
C LEU A 60 7.47 -5.06 -20.07
N GLU A 61 8.64 -5.67 -20.10
CA GLU A 61 8.93 -6.97 -20.72
C GLU A 61 8.94 -8.08 -19.67
N ASN A 62 8.18 -7.91 -18.58
CA ASN A 62 8.09 -8.94 -17.55
C ASN A 62 7.40 -10.19 -18.13
N ASP A 63 8.19 -11.22 -18.44
CA ASP A 63 7.71 -12.51 -18.95
C ASP A 63 6.85 -13.28 -17.93
N ARG A 64 6.74 -12.81 -16.69
CA ARG A 64 5.79 -13.30 -15.68
C ARG A 64 4.36 -12.79 -15.92
N LYS A 65 3.98 -12.56 -17.17
CA LYS A 65 2.58 -12.28 -17.52
C LYS A 65 1.71 -13.38 -16.92
N GLN A 66 0.54 -12.98 -16.43
CA GLN A 66 -0.43 -13.91 -15.91
C GLN A 66 -0.63 -15.06 -16.91
N ASN A 67 -0.51 -16.30 -16.42
CA ASN A 67 -0.71 -17.48 -17.24
C ASN A 67 -2.12 -17.38 -17.86
N PRO A 68 -2.25 -17.33 -19.20
CA PRO A 68 -3.55 -17.19 -19.85
C PRO A 68 -4.52 -18.33 -19.51
N ASN A 69 -3.99 -19.47 -19.07
CA ASN A 69 -4.76 -20.66 -18.72
C ASN A 69 -5.19 -20.69 -17.26
N VAL A 70 -4.81 -19.70 -16.44
CA VAL A 70 -5.20 -19.60 -15.03
C VAL A 70 -6.10 -18.38 -14.87
N ASP A 71 -7.39 -18.66 -14.68
CA ASP A 71 -8.36 -17.62 -14.39
C ASP A 71 -8.20 -17.15 -12.93
N ILE A 72 -8.14 -15.83 -12.75
CA ILE A 72 -8.03 -15.21 -11.43
C ILE A 72 -9.41 -14.71 -11.06
N PRO A 73 -10.07 -15.28 -10.04
CA PRO A 73 -11.35 -14.77 -9.59
C PRO A 73 -11.22 -13.31 -9.13
N PHE A 74 -12.20 -12.49 -9.51
CA PHE A 74 -12.24 -11.09 -9.10
C PHE A 74 -12.26 -10.94 -7.57
N LEU A 75 -13.02 -11.80 -6.89
CA LEU A 75 -13.09 -11.88 -5.45
C LEU A 75 -12.11 -12.92 -4.90
N THR A 76 -11.47 -12.59 -3.79
CA THR A 76 -10.67 -13.55 -3.04
C THR A 76 -11.56 -14.70 -2.54
N PRO A 77 -11.18 -15.97 -2.80
CA PRO A 77 -11.95 -17.11 -2.31
C PRO A 77 -11.92 -17.17 -0.78
N LEU A 78 -12.99 -17.71 -0.20
CA LEU A 78 -13.13 -17.89 1.26
C LEU A 78 -12.33 -19.12 1.74
N ASP A 79 -11.01 -19.06 1.52
CA ASP A 79 -10.06 -20.06 1.98
C ASP A 79 -9.39 -19.59 3.29
N TYR A 80 -9.01 -20.54 4.15
CA TYR A 80 -8.43 -20.25 5.47
C TYR A 80 -7.16 -19.40 5.37
N HIS A 81 -6.39 -19.60 4.31
CA HIS A 81 -5.18 -18.82 3.98
C HIS A 81 -5.43 -17.30 3.86
N TYR A 82 -6.67 -16.89 3.59
CA TYR A 82 -7.04 -15.49 3.39
C TYR A 82 -7.67 -14.84 4.63
N PHE A 83 -7.85 -15.58 5.73
CA PHE A 83 -8.47 -15.07 6.96
C PHE A 83 -7.48 -14.31 7.83
N PHE A 84 -7.63 -12.98 7.92
CA PHE A 84 -6.72 -12.15 8.71
C PHE A 84 -6.81 -12.34 10.23
N PHE A 85 -7.91 -12.86 10.77
CA PHE A 85 -8.18 -12.84 12.21
C PHE A 85 -7.90 -14.16 12.94
N SER A 86 -7.62 -15.25 12.21
CA SER A 86 -7.53 -16.59 12.80
C SER A 86 -6.28 -17.36 12.35
N ASP A 87 -6.09 -17.54 11.05
CA ASP A 87 -5.06 -18.44 10.49
C ASP A 87 -4.45 -17.88 9.19
N GLY A 88 -4.24 -16.56 9.18
CA GLY A 88 -3.69 -15.87 8.02
C GLY A 88 -2.28 -16.37 7.74
N PHE A 89 -2.06 -16.94 6.55
CA PHE A 89 -0.81 -17.57 6.14
C PHE A 89 0.45 -16.67 6.32
N TYR A 90 0.25 -15.36 6.44
CA TYR A 90 1.33 -14.39 6.60
C TYR A 90 1.29 -13.63 7.94
N ILE A 91 0.13 -13.09 8.35
CA ILE A 91 -0.01 -12.24 9.55
C ILE A 91 -1.43 -12.36 10.13
N THR A 92 -1.52 -12.47 11.45
CA THR A 92 -2.78 -12.36 12.21
C THR A 92 -2.99 -10.94 12.72
N ILE A 93 -4.13 -10.35 12.40
CA ILE A 93 -4.52 -9.01 12.81
C ILE A 93 -5.42 -9.11 14.04
N SER A 94 -5.17 -8.25 15.02
CA SER A 94 -5.98 -8.22 16.25
C SER A 94 -7.41 -7.77 15.94
N ILE A 95 -8.40 -8.38 16.60
CA ILE A 95 -9.79 -7.93 16.57
C ILE A 95 -9.93 -6.47 17.03
N LEU A 96 -8.99 -5.98 17.85
CA LEU A 96 -8.93 -4.56 18.27
C LEU A 96 -8.81 -3.62 17.08
N THR A 97 -8.23 -4.05 15.95
CA THR A 97 -8.17 -3.24 14.74
C THR A 97 -9.57 -2.90 14.22
N ILE A 98 -10.54 -3.81 14.32
CA ILE A 98 -11.93 -3.53 13.95
C ILE A 98 -12.56 -2.53 14.91
N VAL A 99 -12.35 -2.70 16.22
CA VAL A 99 -12.85 -1.76 17.24
C VAL A 99 -12.29 -0.35 17.01
N ALA A 100 -11.00 -0.25 16.70
CA ALA A 100 -10.35 1.00 16.35
C ALA A 100 -10.95 1.59 15.05
N LEU A 101 -11.06 0.82 13.96
CA LEU A 101 -11.66 1.30 12.71
C LEU A 101 -13.09 1.82 12.89
N LEU A 102 -13.88 1.21 13.78
CA LEU A 102 -15.25 1.64 14.07
C LEU A 102 -15.34 2.81 15.06
N SER A 103 -14.23 3.25 15.64
CA SER A 103 -14.16 4.38 16.57
C SER A 103 -14.15 5.72 15.84
N PHE A 104 -15.25 6.03 15.16
CA PHE A 104 -15.39 7.19 14.26
C PHE A 104 -15.02 8.54 14.89
N LYS A 105 -15.21 8.72 16.20
CA LYS A 105 -14.82 9.95 16.92
C LYS A 105 -13.32 10.25 16.83
N LEU A 106 -12.47 9.23 16.67
CA LEU A 106 -11.02 9.37 16.62
C LEU A 106 -10.51 9.80 15.23
N TYR A 107 -11.33 9.72 14.18
CA TYR A 107 -10.97 10.17 12.83
C TYR A 107 -10.74 11.69 12.71
N ARG A 108 -11.08 12.46 13.74
CA ARG A 108 -10.69 13.87 13.84
C ARG A 108 -9.18 14.05 14.02
N PHE A 109 -8.50 13.07 14.59
CA PHE A 109 -7.05 13.10 14.79
C PHE A 109 -6.34 12.71 13.50
N TYR A 110 -5.38 13.54 13.10
CA TYR A 110 -4.77 13.47 11.76
C TYR A 110 -4.11 12.12 11.46
N PHE A 111 -3.27 11.65 12.39
CA PHE A 111 -2.53 10.39 12.24
C PHE A 111 -3.43 9.17 12.43
N TYR A 112 -4.41 9.26 13.32
CA TYR A 112 -5.43 8.22 13.44
C TYR A 112 -6.16 8.01 12.12
N ARG A 113 -6.65 9.09 11.52
CA ARG A 113 -7.33 9.06 10.22
C ARG A 113 -6.43 8.51 9.11
N LEU A 114 -5.16 8.87 9.10
CA LEU A 114 -4.17 8.36 8.16
C LEU A 114 -4.13 6.82 8.19
N PHE A 115 -3.82 6.25 9.36
CA PHE A 115 -3.71 4.80 9.51
C PHE A 115 -5.05 4.08 9.35
N ALA A 116 -6.16 4.70 9.75
CA ALA A 116 -7.49 4.16 9.56
C ALA A 116 -7.87 4.06 8.08
N ILE A 117 -7.59 5.09 7.27
CA ILE A 117 -7.86 5.08 5.82
C ILE A 117 -6.97 4.04 5.12
N VAL A 118 -5.67 3.97 5.44
CA VAL A 118 -4.78 2.94 4.89
C VAL A 118 -5.33 1.55 5.19
N THR A 119 -5.68 1.31 6.44
CA THR A 119 -6.17 -0.02 6.88
C THR A 119 -7.49 -0.36 6.21
N TRP A 120 -8.42 0.59 6.05
CA TRP A 120 -9.65 0.39 5.26
C TRP A 120 -9.37 0.04 3.79
N ILE A 121 -8.47 0.78 3.13
CA ILE A 121 -8.09 0.51 1.74
C ILE A 121 -7.52 -0.90 1.59
N LEU A 122 -6.66 -1.32 2.52
CA LEU A 122 -6.05 -2.64 2.50
C LEU A 122 -7.04 -3.76 2.82
N PHE A 123 -7.98 -3.55 3.74
CA PHE A 123 -9.08 -4.48 4.01
C PHE A 123 -9.99 -4.64 2.79
N ILE A 124 -10.41 -3.54 2.18
CA ILE A 124 -11.24 -3.59 0.96
C ILE A 124 -10.47 -4.21 -0.19
N GLY A 125 -9.21 -3.79 -0.39
CA GLY A 125 -8.32 -4.34 -1.41
C GLY A 125 -8.13 -5.85 -1.28
N SER A 126 -8.04 -6.36 -0.04
CA SER A 126 -7.91 -7.79 0.23
C SER A 126 -9.06 -8.66 -0.29
N LEU A 127 -10.22 -8.05 -0.57
CA LEU A 127 -11.37 -8.75 -1.13
C LEU A 127 -11.17 -9.08 -2.61
N SER A 128 -10.13 -8.55 -3.26
CA SER A 128 -9.85 -8.80 -4.68
C SER A 128 -8.44 -9.33 -4.94
N GLN A 129 -8.33 -10.41 -5.71
CA GLN A 129 -7.03 -10.93 -6.16
C GLN A 129 -6.34 -10.01 -7.17
N TYR A 130 -7.06 -9.08 -7.80
CA TYR A 130 -6.42 -8.03 -8.61
C TYR A 130 -5.63 -7.04 -7.75
N PHE A 131 -6.02 -6.84 -6.50
CA PHE A 131 -5.22 -6.04 -5.56
C PHE A 131 -3.89 -6.75 -5.24
N ASP A 132 -3.96 -8.05 -4.98
CA ASP A 132 -2.78 -8.91 -4.79
C ASP A 132 -1.88 -8.91 -6.05
N SER A 133 -2.47 -8.96 -7.24
CA SER A 133 -1.75 -8.86 -8.52
C SER A 133 -1.12 -7.49 -8.76
N ALA A 134 -1.82 -6.40 -8.43
CA ALA A 134 -1.28 -5.04 -8.55
C ALA A 134 -0.04 -4.88 -7.65
N PHE A 135 -0.11 -5.34 -6.40
CA PHE A 135 1.05 -5.45 -5.52
C PHE A 135 1.99 -6.62 -5.86
N ASN A 136 1.88 -7.19 -7.06
CA ASN A 136 2.88 -8.06 -7.67
C ASN A 136 3.27 -7.58 -9.09
N GLY A 137 3.06 -6.30 -9.41
CA GLY A 137 3.41 -5.74 -10.72
C GLY A 137 2.54 -6.29 -11.85
N PHE A 138 1.25 -6.53 -11.57
CA PHE A 138 0.26 -7.09 -12.50
C PHE A 138 0.61 -8.50 -13.00
N SER A 139 1.30 -9.28 -12.17
CA SER A 139 1.57 -10.70 -12.39
C SER A 139 0.65 -11.57 -11.52
N PHE A 140 0.99 -12.85 -11.35
CA PHE A 140 0.20 -13.77 -10.52
C PHE A 140 -0.07 -13.20 -9.12
N PRO A 141 -1.27 -13.35 -8.53
CA PRO A 141 -1.62 -12.74 -7.25
C PRO A 141 -0.70 -13.21 -6.13
N GLU A 142 -0.04 -12.27 -5.46
CA GLU A 142 0.75 -12.56 -4.26
C GLU A 142 0.51 -11.49 -3.19
N ARG A 143 0.32 -11.93 -1.95
CA ARG A 143 0.00 -11.08 -0.79
C ARG A 143 1.21 -10.38 -0.18
N ARG A 144 2.04 -9.77 -1.02
CA ARG A 144 3.28 -9.10 -0.59
C ARG A 144 3.03 -7.81 0.18
N TRP A 145 1.85 -7.20 0.06
CA TRP A 145 1.49 -5.95 0.72
C TRP A 145 1.08 -6.12 2.20
N VAL A 146 0.96 -7.36 2.69
CA VAL A 146 0.42 -7.67 4.04
C VAL A 146 1.26 -7.05 5.17
N TYR A 147 2.56 -6.82 4.98
CA TYR A 147 3.38 -6.09 5.96
C TYR A 147 2.90 -4.65 6.18
N ILE A 148 2.34 -4.00 5.15
CA ILE A 148 1.79 -2.64 5.23
C ILE A 148 0.53 -2.69 6.11
N LEU A 149 -0.28 -3.72 5.92
CA LEU A 149 -1.49 -3.91 6.71
C LEU A 149 -1.16 -4.16 8.19
N ALA A 150 -0.13 -4.95 8.47
CA ALA A 150 0.34 -5.15 9.84
C ALA A 150 0.84 -3.85 10.47
N LEU A 151 1.64 -3.07 9.73
CA LEU A 151 2.12 -1.77 10.20
C LEU A 151 0.97 -0.79 10.44
N SER A 152 0.05 -0.66 9.49
CA SER A 152 -1.04 0.31 9.59
C SER A 152 -2.05 -0.07 10.68
N SER A 153 -2.38 -1.35 10.81
CA SER A 153 -3.28 -1.85 11.86
C SER A 153 -2.65 -1.72 13.25
N SER A 154 -1.35 -2.00 13.40
CA SER A 154 -0.64 -1.84 14.67
C SER A 154 -0.54 -0.38 15.08
N ALA A 155 -0.19 0.53 14.15
CA ALA A 155 -0.15 1.96 14.41
C ALA A 155 -1.55 2.52 14.74
N LEU A 156 -2.59 2.04 14.04
CA LEU A 156 -3.97 2.40 14.33
C LEU A 156 -4.37 1.98 15.76
N CYS A 157 -4.07 0.74 16.16
CA CYS A 157 -4.34 0.24 17.51
C CYS A 157 -3.52 0.99 18.58
N GLY A 158 -2.28 1.40 18.29
CA GLY A 158 -1.47 2.18 19.23
C GLY A 158 -1.96 3.63 19.41
N LEU A 159 -2.77 4.15 18.48
CA LEU A 159 -3.38 5.48 18.54
C LEU A 159 -4.84 5.46 19.01
N PHE A 160 -5.42 4.25 19.16
CA PHE A 160 -6.76 4.00 19.67
C PHE A 160 -6.78 4.08 21.20
#